data_AF-A0A7J4MKC9-F1
#
_entry.id   AF-A0A7J4MKC9-F1
#
_cell.length_a   1.000
_cell.length_b   1.000
_cell.length_c   1.000
_cell.angle_alpha   90.00
_cell.angle_beta   90.00
_cell.angle_gamma   90.00
#
_symmetry.space_group_name_H-M   'P 1'
#
loop_
_entity.id
_entity.type
_entity.pdbx_description
1 polymer ?
#
loop_
_entity_poly.entity_id
_entity_poly.type
_entity_poly.pdbx_seq_one_letter_code
_entity_poly.pdbx_strand_id
1 'polypeptide(L)'
;MIAISAAGLFVSALVLQSRRDEEEESLEEMILEDDEQAVSPVIATILMVAITVVLSGVIYVWASSLADTSAKGVPRMSFDVDSSQAAGGDDSFHRITVTGSQVELATQAIEVTYEYTAEGGETVREQYNLADPTVYGFYPGNSDSMVTFTDSVGSEGGATKSSFDTGDTIYIKTVDEDGNLLTNVYVSVSYVPNSGAGAVLRTWTSL
;
A
#
# COMPACT_ATOMS: atom_id res chain seq x y z
N MET A 1 -28.57 63.76 -59.33
CA MET A 1 -27.97 62.79 -60.26
C MET A 1 -26.93 61.93 -59.52
N ILE A 2 -27.33 61.25 -58.43
CA ILE A 2 -26.41 60.50 -57.52
C ILE A 2 -26.84 59.02 -57.36
N ALA A 3 -28.07 58.65 -57.76
CA ALA A 3 -28.61 57.32 -57.50
C ALA A 3 -28.06 56.19 -58.39
N ILE A 4 -27.44 56.51 -59.54
CA ILE A 4 -26.99 55.49 -60.51
C ILE A 4 -25.60 54.93 -60.17
N SER A 5 -24.78 55.67 -59.41
CA SER A 5 -23.44 55.22 -59.01
C SER A 5 -23.43 54.17 -57.90
N ALA A 6 -24.45 54.16 -57.03
CA ALA A 6 -24.50 53.21 -55.91
C ALA A 6 -24.86 51.80 -56.39
N ALA A 7 -25.79 51.67 -57.34
CA ALA A 7 -26.24 50.38 -57.86
C ALA A 7 -25.11 49.59 -58.54
N GLY A 8 -24.21 50.26 -59.27
CA GLY A 8 -23.06 49.60 -59.92
C GLY A 8 -22.05 49.02 -58.94
N LEU A 9 -21.84 49.67 -57.79
CA LEU A 9 -20.90 49.20 -56.76
C LEU A 9 -21.44 47.95 -56.05
N PHE A 10 -22.75 47.90 -55.81
CA PHE A 10 -23.40 46.70 -55.26
C PHE A 10 -23.35 45.50 -56.22
N VAL A 11 -23.50 45.72 -57.52
CA VAL A 11 -23.37 44.64 -58.52
C VAL A 11 -21.92 44.16 -58.64
N SER A 12 -20.94 45.07 -58.65
CA SER A 12 -19.52 44.68 -58.63
C SER A 12 -19.12 43.95 -57.35
N ALA A 13 -19.67 44.33 -56.20
CA ALA A 13 -19.44 43.62 -54.95
C ALA A 13 -20.06 42.21 -54.97
N LEU A 14 -21.27 42.06 -55.54
CA LEU A 14 -21.93 40.76 -55.68
C LEU A 14 -21.16 39.81 -56.60
N VAL A 15 -20.62 40.32 -57.71
CA VAL A 15 -19.82 39.52 -58.67
C VAL A 15 -18.46 39.13 -58.08
N LEU A 16 -17.83 39.99 -57.29
CA LEU A 16 -16.58 39.66 -56.58
C LEU A 16 -16.81 38.68 -55.42
N GLN A 17 -17.97 38.73 -54.76
CA GLN A 17 -18.35 37.78 -53.73
C GLN A 17 -18.64 36.40 -54.33
N SER A 18 -19.36 36.35 -55.46
CA SER A 18 -19.59 35.12 -56.23
C SER A 18 -18.30 34.39 -56.59
N ARG A 19 -17.25 35.12 -57.00
CA ARG A 19 -15.96 34.49 -57.35
C ARG A 19 -15.14 34.02 -56.14
N ARG A 20 -15.33 34.63 -54.97
CA ARG A 20 -14.65 34.19 -53.74
C ARG A 20 -15.28 32.93 -53.16
N ASP A 21 -16.60 32.82 -53.23
CA ASP A 21 -17.33 31.64 -52.79
C ASP A 21 -16.99 30.43 -53.70
N GLU A 22 -16.89 30.62 -55.02
CA GLU A 22 -16.44 29.59 -55.98
C GLU A 22 -14.97 29.13 -55.74
N GLU A 23 -14.08 30.06 -55.36
CA GLU A 23 -12.68 29.74 -55.04
C GLU A 23 -12.57 28.97 -53.72
N GLU A 24 -13.34 29.33 -52.68
CA GLU A 24 -13.41 28.57 -51.41
C GLU A 24 -13.97 27.17 -51.61
N GLU A 25 -15.07 27.02 -52.37
CA GLU A 25 -15.68 25.72 -52.68
C GLU A 25 -14.70 24.80 -53.44
N SER A 26 -13.92 25.35 -54.38
CA SER A 26 -12.90 24.59 -55.12
C SER A 26 -11.72 24.12 -54.25
N LEU A 27 -11.38 24.90 -53.21
CA LEU A 27 -10.32 24.56 -52.27
C LEU A 27 -10.79 23.49 -51.28
N GLU A 28 -12.04 23.56 -50.83
CA GLU A 28 -12.67 22.53 -49.99
C GLU A 28 -12.78 21.19 -50.74
N GLU A 29 -13.16 21.21 -52.02
CA GLU A 29 -13.26 20.01 -52.85
C GLU A 29 -11.89 19.35 -53.07
N MET A 30 -10.82 20.13 -53.34
CA MET A 30 -9.45 19.60 -53.44
C MET A 30 -8.91 19.00 -52.13
N ILE A 31 -9.33 19.52 -50.97
CA ILE A 31 -8.89 19.00 -49.66
C ILE A 31 -9.58 17.68 -49.34
N LEU A 32 -10.85 17.53 -49.72
CA LEU A 32 -11.63 16.31 -49.49
C LEU A 32 -11.21 15.16 -50.42
N GLU A 33 -10.81 15.46 -51.66
CA GLU A 33 -10.32 14.45 -52.61
C GLU A 33 -9.04 13.73 -52.15
N ASP A 34 -8.20 14.34 -51.31
CA ASP A 34 -6.95 13.73 -50.83
C ASP A 34 -7.15 12.81 -49.60
N ASP A 35 -8.21 13.04 -48.81
CA ASP A 35 -8.60 12.21 -47.65
C ASP A 35 -9.40 10.95 -48.06
N GLU A 36 -9.97 10.92 -49.27
CA GLU A 36 -10.71 9.77 -49.82
C GLU A 36 -9.81 8.73 -50.53
N GLN A 37 -8.49 8.87 -50.46
CA GLN A 37 -7.56 7.79 -50.83
C GLN A 37 -7.75 6.60 -49.87
N ALA A 38 -8.68 5.72 -50.23
CA ALA A 38 -8.98 4.49 -49.52
C ALA A 38 -7.70 3.66 -49.33
N VAL A 39 -7.27 3.52 -48.08
CA VAL A 39 -6.23 2.57 -47.68
C VAL A 39 -6.55 1.21 -48.29
N SER A 40 -5.59 0.63 -49.03
CA SER A 40 -5.83 -0.62 -49.74
C SER A 40 -6.27 -1.73 -48.77
N PRO A 41 -7.09 -2.71 -49.20
CA PRO A 41 -7.64 -3.74 -48.31
C PRO A 41 -6.56 -4.46 -47.49
N VAL A 42 -5.38 -4.68 -48.07
CA VAL A 42 -4.26 -5.33 -47.39
C VAL A 42 -3.59 -4.38 -46.39
N ILE A 43 -3.35 -3.12 -46.77
CA ILE A 43 -2.72 -2.13 -45.90
C ILE A 43 -3.63 -1.83 -44.70
N ALA A 44 -4.94 -1.74 -44.91
CA ALA A 44 -5.93 -1.56 -43.84
C ALA A 44 -5.82 -2.68 -42.78
N THR A 45 -5.72 -3.94 -43.22
CA THR A 45 -5.59 -5.07 -42.28
C THR A 45 -4.26 -5.05 -41.52
N ILE A 46 -3.15 -4.71 -42.17
CA ILE A 46 -1.84 -4.63 -41.52
C ILE A 46 -1.84 -3.53 -40.46
N LEU A 47 -2.37 -2.35 -40.78
CA LEU A 47 -2.46 -1.23 -39.83
C LEU A 47 -3.35 -1.57 -38.64
N MET A 48 -4.48 -2.23 -38.89
CA MET A 48 -5.40 -2.67 -37.84
C MET A 48 -4.77 -3.71 -36.91
N VAL A 49 -4.06 -4.69 -37.47
CA VAL A 49 -3.36 -5.70 -36.66
C VAL A 49 -2.18 -5.08 -35.91
N ALA A 50 -1.44 -4.17 -36.54
CA ALA A 50 -0.30 -3.50 -35.90
C ALA A 50 -0.73 -2.71 -34.66
N ILE A 51 -1.80 -1.91 -34.75
CA ILE A 51 -2.25 -1.11 -33.60
C ILE A 51 -2.84 -1.99 -32.48
N THR A 52 -3.54 -3.07 -32.81
CA THR A 52 -4.11 -3.97 -31.80
C THR A 52 -3.05 -4.73 -31.02
N VAL A 53 -1.97 -5.17 -31.68
CA VAL A 53 -0.82 -5.80 -31.01
C VAL A 53 -0.15 -4.81 -30.06
N VAL A 54 0.05 -3.55 -30.49
CA VAL A 54 0.64 -2.50 -29.66
C VAL A 54 -0.24 -2.19 -28.45
N LEU A 55 -1.53 -1.94 -28.66
CA LEU A 55 -2.48 -1.65 -27.58
C LEU A 55 -2.58 -2.81 -26.59
N SER A 56 -2.63 -4.06 -27.09
CA SER A 56 -2.62 -5.24 -26.25
C SER A 56 -1.34 -5.35 -25.42
N GLY A 57 -0.18 -4.99 -25.99
CA GLY A 57 1.09 -4.98 -25.27
C GLY A 57 1.12 -3.94 -24.14
N VAL A 58 0.65 -2.72 -24.40
CA VAL A 58 0.57 -1.66 -23.40
C VAL A 58 -0.41 -2.04 -22.27
N ILE A 59 -1.58 -2.57 -22.63
CA ILE A 59 -2.57 -3.05 -21.66
C ILE A 59 -2.00 -4.20 -20.83
N TYR A 60 -1.25 -5.13 -21.44
CA TYR A 60 -0.62 -6.23 -20.70
C TYR A 60 0.39 -5.72 -19.66
N VAL A 61 1.28 -4.79 -20.02
CA VAL A 61 2.26 -4.23 -19.07
C VAL A 61 1.55 -3.50 -17.93
N TRP A 62 0.50 -2.73 -18.26
CA TRP A 62 -0.29 -2.03 -17.25
C TRP A 62 -1.07 -2.98 -16.34
N ALA A 63 -1.73 -3.98 -16.90
CA ALA A 63 -2.47 -5.00 -16.16
C ALA A 63 -1.54 -5.89 -15.32
N SER A 64 -0.35 -6.22 -15.82
CA SER A 64 0.67 -6.95 -15.06
C SER A 64 1.14 -6.16 -13.84
N SER A 65 1.35 -4.85 -14.00
CA SER A 65 1.69 -3.94 -12.89
C SER A 65 0.57 -3.87 -11.83
N LEU A 66 -0.69 -3.93 -12.26
CA LEU A 66 -1.84 -4.01 -11.35
C LEU A 66 -2.03 -5.40 -10.74
N ALA A 67 -1.73 -6.47 -11.47
CA ALA A 67 -1.85 -7.85 -10.98
C ALA A 67 -0.78 -8.19 -9.94
N ASP A 68 0.39 -7.56 -10.04
CA ASP A 68 1.47 -7.64 -9.05
C ASP A 68 1.14 -6.87 -7.74
N THR A 69 -0.08 -6.34 -7.59
CA THR A 69 -0.61 -5.88 -6.31
C THR A 69 -0.99 -7.01 -5.36
N SER A 70 -0.54 -8.25 -5.62
CA SER A 70 -0.73 -9.41 -4.74
C SER A 70 -0.03 -9.31 -3.38
N ALA A 71 0.55 -8.16 -3.04
CA ALA A 71 0.61 -7.78 -1.65
C ALA A 71 -0.83 -7.45 -1.19
N LYS A 72 -1.56 -8.48 -0.70
CA LYS A 72 -2.52 -8.24 0.40
C LYS A 72 -1.79 -7.29 1.35
N GLY A 73 -2.17 -6.02 1.33
CA GLY A 73 -1.31 -4.97 1.84
C GLY A 73 -0.86 -5.32 3.25
N VAL A 74 0.44 -5.14 3.53
CA VAL A 74 0.97 -5.31 4.89
C VAL A 74 0.03 -4.58 5.84
N PRO A 75 -0.56 -5.26 6.83
CA PRO A 75 -1.48 -4.64 7.76
C PRO A 75 -0.86 -3.38 8.36
N ARG A 76 -1.60 -2.26 8.30
CA ARG A 76 -1.15 -1.01 8.90
C ARG A 76 -1.58 -0.99 10.36
N MET A 77 -0.59 -1.03 11.24
CA MET A 77 -0.77 -0.94 12.69
C MET A 77 0.11 0.19 13.25
N SER A 78 -0.42 0.90 14.23
CA SER A 78 0.33 1.87 15.01
C SER A 78 0.56 1.33 16.41
N PHE A 79 1.78 1.54 16.89
CA PHE A 79 2.25 1.06 18.17
C PHE A 79 2.79 2.23 18.97
N ASP A 80 2.57 2.19 20.27
CA ASP A 80 3.18 3.08 21.25
C ASP A 80 4.01 2.25 22.23
N VAL A 81 5.16 2.78 22.65
CA VAL A 81 6.06 2.08 23.56
C VAL A 81 6.24 2.91 24.82
N ASP A 82 5.91 2.30 25.95
CA ASP A 82 6.12 2.84 27.28
C ASP A 82 7.23 2.04 27.97
N SER A 83 8.35 2.71 28.22
CA SER A 83 9.52 2.19 28.91
C SER A 83 9.66 2.72 30.35
N SER A 84 8.61 3.32 30.92
CA SER A 84 8.64 3.87 32.28
C SER A 84 8.91 2.80 33.35
N GLN A 85 8.65 1.53 33.07
CA GLN A 85 8.92 0.38 33.95
C GLN A 85 10.16 -0.42 33.54
N ALA A 86 10.96 0.05 32.57
CA ALA A 86 12.11 -0.68 32.05
C ALA A 86 13.29 -0.79 33.04
N ALA A 87 13.30 0.02 34.10
CA ALA A 87 14.30 0.01 35.16
C ALA A 87 13.65 0.02 36.57
N GLY A 88 12.45 -0.56 36.69
CA GLY A 88 11.63 -0.54 37.89
C GLY A 88 12.07 -1.45 39.04
N GLY A 89 13.11 -2.28 38.84
CA GLY A 89 13.54 -3.32 39.79
C GLY A 89 13.05 -4.70 39.34
N ASP A 90 12.54 -5.51 40.27
CA ASP A 90 11.95 -6.81 39.95
C ASP A 90 10.79 -6.64 38.95
N ASP A 91 10.75 -7.49 37.91
CA ASP A 91 9.79 -7.43 36.80
C ASP A 91 9.85 -6.13 35.99
N SER A 92 11.04 -5.65 35.64
CA SER A 92 11.17 -4.53 34.70
C SER A 92 10.78 -4.95 33.27
N PHE A 93 10.02 -4.11 32.57
CA PHE A 93 9.53 -4.39 31.20
C PHE A 93 9.34 -3.14 30.35
N HIS A 94 9.35 -3.34 29.03
CA HIS A 94 8.76 -2.46 28.04
C HIS A 94 7.33 -2.87 27.76
N ARG A 95 6.44 -1.88 27.70
CA ARG A 95 5.05 -2.07 27.31
C ARG A 95 4.82 -1.53 25.92
N ILE A 96 4.48 -2.40 24.97
CA ILE A 96 4.16 -2.05 23.60
C ILE A 96 2.65 -2.17 23.43
N THR A 97 1.96 -1.04 23.25
CA THR A 97 0.50 -1.00 23.10
C THR A 97 0.13 -0.72 21.65
N VAL A 98 -0.83 -1.46 21.11
CA VAL A 98 -1.39 -1.19 19.79
C VAL A 98 -2.39 -0.04 19.91
N THR A 99 -2.05 1.13 19.36
CA THR A 99 -2.89 2.34 19.45
C THR A 99 -3.89 2.46 18.30
N GLY A 100 -3.68 1.70 17.23
CA GLY A 100 -4.55 1.73 16.07
C GLY A 100 -4.26 0.57 15.13
N SER A 101 -5.32 -0.07 14.66
CA SER A 101 -5.25 -1.12 13.66
C SER A 101 -6.29 -0.89 12.57
N GLN A 102 -5.92 -1.15 11.32
CA GLN A 102 -6.86 -1.16 10.20
C GLN A 102 -7.69 -2.45 10.16
N VAL A 103 -7.12 -3.56 10.62
CA VAL A 103 -7.70 -4.91 10.54
C VAL A 103 -7.36 -5.71 11.78
N GLU A 104 -8.30 -6.52 12.24
CA GLU A 104 -8.06 -7.53 13.27
C GLU A 104 -7.17 -8.63 12.69
N LEU A 105 -6.02 -8.89 13.32
CA LEU A 105 -5.13 -9.98 12.92
C LEU A 105 -5.30 -11.17 13.86
N ALA A 106 -5.13 -12.39 13.35
CA ALA A 106 -5.10 -13.56 14.23
C ALA A 106 -3.78 -13.58 15.00
N THR A 107 -3.84 -13.79 16.32
CA THR A 107 -2.64 -13.89 17.19
C THR A 107 -1.66 -14.96 16.73
N GLN A 108 -2.16 -16.07 16.17
CA GLN A 108 -1.35 -17.16 15.60
C GLN A 108 -0.46 -16.71 14.43
N ALA A 109 -0.87 -15.65 13.73
CA ALA A 109 -0.14 -15.10 12.60
C ALA A 109 0.81 -13.96 13.01
N ILE A 110 1.04 -13.75 14.30
CA ILE A 110 1.95 -12.72 14.81
C ILE A 110 3.09 -13.38 15.56
N GLU A 111 4.30 -13.01 15.15
CA GLU A 111 5.53 -13.45 15.77
C GLU A 111 6.34 -12.25 16.25
N VAL A 112 6.82 -12.33 17.49
CA VAL A 112 7.69 -11.35 18.11
C VAL A 112 9.08 -11.93 18.16
N THR A 113 10.01 -11.32 17.42
CA THR A 113 11.43 -11.58 17.57
C THR A 113 12.00 -10.64 18.62
N TYR A 114 12.70 -11.20 19.58
CA TYR A 114 13.42 -10.51 20.63
C TYR A 114 14.91 -10.83 20.54
N GLU A 115 15.75 -9.82 20.59
CA GLU A 115 17.21 -9.98 20.58
C GLU A 115 17.83 -9.03 21.61
N TYR A 116 18.80 -9.53 22.38
CA TYR A 116 19.50 -8.76 23.40
C TYR A 116 20.97 -9.16 23.49
N THR A 117 21.79 -8.29 24.08
CA THR A 117 23.19 -8.59 24.37
C THR A 117 23.34 -8.92 25.85
N ALA A 118 23.72 -10.17 26.15
CA ALA A 118 23.97 -10.65 27.51
C ALA A 118 25.32 -10.14 28.06
N GLU A 119 25.56 -10.33 29.37
CA GLU A 119 26.74 -9.80 30.09
C GLU A 119 28.10 -10.30 29.53
N GLY A 120 28.10 -11.36 28.70
CA GLY A 120 29.28 -11.86 27.99
C GLY A 120 29.54 -11.26 26.60
N GLY A 121 28.70 -10.33 26.13
CA GLY A 121 28.75 -9.81 24.75
C GLY A 121 28.19 -10.77 23.70
N GLU A 122 27.53 -11.85 24.14
CA GLU A 122 26.79 -12.76 23.28
C GLU A 122 25.41 -12.18 22.94
N THR A 123 25.07 -12.19 21.66
CA THR A 123 23.75 -11.79 21.19
C THR A 123 22.83 -13.01 21.21
N VAL A 124 21.81 -12.97 22.06
CA VAL A 124 20.78 -14.00 22.15
C VAL A 124 19.58 -13.52 21.35
N ARG A 125 19.05 -14.39 20.47
CA ARG A 125 17.88 -14.11 19.65
C ARG A 125 16.84 -15.22 19.82
N GLU A 126 15.63 -14.81 20.18
CA GLU A 126 14.49 -15.69 20.38
C GLU A 126 13.26 -15.19 19.63
N GLN A 127 12.34 -16.12 19.39
CA GLN A 127 11.09 -15.87 18.66
C GLN A 127 9.93 -16.46 19.45
N TYR A 128 8.88 -15.66 19.61
CA TYR A 128 7.70 -16.01 20.38
C TYR A 128 6.45 -15.80 19.52
N ASN A 129 5.56 -16.79 19.47
CA ASN A 129 4.27 -16.63 18.83
C ASN A 129 3.26 -16.08 19.85
N LEU A 130 2.46 -15.08 19.47
CA LEU A 130 1.48 -14.49 20.41
C LEU A 130 0.38 -15.47 20.83
N ALA A 131 0.16 -16.54 20.08
CA ALA A 131 -0.79 -17.60 20.43
C ALA A 131 -0.19 -18.70 21.33
N ASP A 132 1.11 -18.63 21.66
CA ASP A 132 1.72 -19.62 22.54
C ASP A 132 1.09 -19.55 23.95
N PRO A 133 0.78 -20.71 24.57
CA PRO A 133 0.06 -20.77 25.84
C PRO A 133 0.89 -20.26 27.03
N THR A 134 2.18 -19.99 26.86
CA THR A 134 3.06 -19.37 27.88
C THR A 134 3.16 -17.85 27.72
N VAL A 135 2.75 -17.34 26.57
CA VAL A 135 2.84 -15.92 26.17
C VAL A 135 1.47 -15.27 26.31
N TYR A 136 0.41 -15.92 25.82
CA TYR A 136 -0.95 -15.38 25.79
C TYR A 136 -1.61 -15.32 27.19
N GLY A 137 -2.10 -14.14 27.55
CA GLY A 137 -2.83 -13.90 28.80
C GLY A 137 -1.95 -13.66 30.01
N PHE A 138 -0.64 -13.47 29.82
CA PHE A 138 0.33 -13.28 30.89
C PHE A 138 0.90 -11.86 30.93
N TYR A 139 1.36 -11.50 32.12
CA TYR A 139 2.08 -10.28 32.42
C TYR A 139 3.48 -10.66 32.91
N PRO A 140 4.51 -9.81 32.74
CA PRO A 140 5.88 -10.14 33.15
C PRO A 140 6.04 -10.64 34.59
N GLY A 141 5.26 -10.13 35.54
CA GLY A 141 5.30 -10.55 36.94
C GLY A 141 4.56 -11.85 37.27
N ASN A 142 3.94 -12.54 36.31
CA ASN A 142 3.25 -13.82 36.54
C ASN A 142 3.62 -14.93 35.54
N SER A 143 4.63 -14.71 34.71
CA SER A 143 5.17 -15.68 33.75
C SER A 143 6.68 -15.58 33.70
N ASP A 144 7.37 -16.70 33.48
CA ASP A 144 8.81 -16.73 33.29
C ASP A 144 9.22 -16.34 31.86
N SER A 145 8.25 -16.23 30.93
CA SER A 145 8.55 -15.87 29.54
C SER A 145 9.04 -14.42 29.41
N MET A 146 10.04 -14.22 28.54
CA MET A 146 10.61 -12.90 28.23
C MET A 146 9.59 -11.99 27.51
N VAL A 147 8.73 -12.57 26.68
CA VAL A 147 7.67 -11.87 25.97
C VAL A 147 6.33 -12.39 26.46
N THR A 148 5.44 -11.50 26.87
CA THR A 148 4.06 -11.86 27.22
C THR A 148 3.07 -10.96 26.49
N PHE A 149 1.84 -11.42 26.35
CA PHE A 149 0.81 -10.76 25.57
C PHE A 149 -0.51 -10.72 26.31
N THR A 150 -1.15 -9.56 26.31
CA THR A 150 -2.50 -9.39 26.85
C THR A 150 -3.40 -8.79 25.77
N ASP A 151 -4.50 -9.50 25.54
CA ASP A 151 -5.54 -9.20 24.57
C ASP A 151 -6.67 -8.41 25.24
N SER A 152 -7.07 -7.31 24.64
CA SER A 152 -8.24 -6.52 25.01
C SER A 152 -9.47 -7.11 24.32
N VAL A 153 -9.96 -8.24 24.82
CA VAL A 153 -11.05 -8.99 24.17
C VAL A 153 -12.32 -8.13 23.98
N GLY A 154 -12.64 -7.83 22.72
CA GLY A 154 -13.94 -7.34 22.31
C GLY A 154 -14.94 -8.49 22.21
N SER A 155 -16.08 -8.42 22.90
CA SER A 155 -17.14 -9.41 22.71
C SER A 155 -18.01 -9.02 21.52
N GLU A 156 -17.61 -9.41 20.31
CA GLU A 156 -18.51 -9.31 19.14
C GLU A 156 -19.22 -10.65 18.94
N GLY A 157 -20.52 -10.70 19.25
CA GLY A 157 -21.37 -11.86 18.98
C GLY A 157 -21.20 -13.09 19.90
N GLY A 158 -20.52 -12.95 21.04
CA GLY A 158 -20.47 -13.98 22.09
C GLY A 158 -19.41 -15.09 21.89
N ALA A 159 -18.64 -15.06 20.80
CA ALA A 159 -17.47 -15.91 20.64
C ALA A 159 -16.20 -15.09 20.89
N THR A 160 -15.51 -15.35 22.00
CA THR A 160 -14.18 -14.79 22.26
C THR A 160 -13.21 -15.40 21.25
N LYS A 161 -12.75 -14.59 20.29
CA LYS A 161 -11.64 -14.96 19.41
C LYS A 161 -10.41 -14.22 19.90
N SER A 162 -9.27 -14.92 19.90
CA SER A 162 -8.00 -14.29 20.18
C SER A 162 -7.57 -13.51 18.94
N SER A 163 -7.46 -12.20 19.11
CA SER A 163 -7.16 -11.26 18.06
C SER A 163 -5.99 -10.38 18.45
N PHE A 164 -5.38 -9.77 17.44
CA PHE A 164 -4.38 -8.73 17.58
C PHE A 164 -4.93 -7.46 16.92
N ASP A 165 -5.43 -6.54 17.74
CA ASP A 165 -6.07 -5.29 17.34
C ASP A 165 -5.78 -4.13 18.31
N THR A 166 -6.64 -3.11 18.34
CA THR A 166 -6.38 -1.87 19.09
C THR A 166 -6.72 -2.03 20.57
N GLY A 167 -5.76 -1.71 21.44
CA GLY A 167 -5.87 -1.89 22.88
C GLY A 167 -5.05 -3.07 23.39
N ASP A 168 -4.60 -3.94 22.50
CA ASP A 168 -3.72 -5.05 22.84
C ASP A 168 -2.33 -4.59 23.24
N THR A 169 -1.72 -5.37 24.13
CA THR A 169 -0.45 -5.01 24.75
C THR A 169 0.51 -6.19 24.75
N ILE A 170 1.72 -5.95 24.25
CA ILE A 170 2.87 -6.86 24.33
C ILE A 170 3.79 -6.33 25.42
N TYR A 171 4.21 -7.20 26.32
CA TYR A 171 5.21 -6.89 27.33
C TYR A 171 6.51 -7.62 27.02
N ILE A 172 7.62 -6.94 27.23
CA ILE A 172 8.95 -7.48 27.00
C ILE A 172 9.78 -7.19 28.23
N LYS A 173 10.22 -8.24 28.92
CA LYS A 173 11.08 -8.12 30.09
C LYS A 173 12.41 -7.47 29.70
N THR A 174 12.95 -6.67 30.61
CA THR A 174 14.25 -5.99 30.46
C THR A 174 15.31 -6.55 31.39
N VAL A 175 15.00 -7.64 32.09
CA VAL A 175 15.88 -8.31 33.03
C VAL A 175 16.09 -9.75 32.59
N ASP A 176 17.31 -10.25 32.77
CA ASP A 176 17.64 -11.66 32.60
C ASP A 176 17.13 -12.52 33.78
N GLU A 177 17.29 -13.85 33.70
CA GLU A 177 16.98 -14.78 34.80
C GLU A 177 17.70 -14.43 36.11
N ASP A 178 18.88 -13.81 36.02
CA ASP A 178 19.69 -13.35 37.16
C ASP A 178 19.29 -11.95 37.68
N GLY A 179 18.28 -11.30 37.08
CA GLY A 179 17.81 -9.97 37.47
C GLY A 179 18.66 -8.80 36.95
N ASN A 180 19.64 -9.08 36.09
CA ASN A 180 20.48 -8.05 35.47
C ASN A 180 19.75 -7.36 34.32
N LEU A 181 19.91 -6.03 34.21
CA LEU A 181 19.32 -5.27 33.11
C LEU A 181 19.97 -5.63 31.78
N LEU A 182 19.13 -5.95 30.81
CA LEU A 182 19.52 -6.28 29.45
C LEU A 182 19.88 -5.00 28.69
N THR A 183 20.89 -5.11 27.83
CA THR A 183 21.36 -3.98 27.04
C THR A 183 21.20 -4.25 25.55
N ASN A 184 21.01 -3.17 24.79
CA ASN A 184 20.86 -3.20 23.35
C ASN A 184 19.71 -4.12 22.88
N VAL A 185 18.54 -3.93 23.49
CA VAL A 185 17.35 -4.71 23.18
C VAL A 185 16.81 -4.33 21.81
N TYR A 186 16.67 -5.33 20.94
CA TYR A 186 16.03 -5.26 19.64
C TYR A 186 14.74 -6.06 19.64
N VAL A 187 13.67 -5.44 19.13
CA VAL A 187 12.34 -6.04 19.07
C VAL A 187 11.80 -5.87 17.67
N SER A 188 11.26 -6.94 17.11
CA SER A 188 10.56 -6.92 15.84
C SER A 188 9.25 -7.67 15.95
N VAL A 189 8.14 -7.00 15.64
CA VAL A 189 6.81 -7.61 15.52
C VAL A 189 6.53 -7.84 14.04
N SER A 190 6.29 -9.10 13.68
CA SER A 190 6.10 -9.53 12.30
C SER A 190 4.76 -10.26 12.15
N TYR A 191 4.10 -9.98 11.02
CA TYR A 191 2.93 -10.72 10.57
C TYR A 191 3.38 -11.87 9.68
N VAL A 192 3.14 -13.10 10.12
CA VAL A 192 3.51 -14.36 9.48
C VAL A 192 2.26 -15.22 9.31
N PRO A 193 1.44 -15.02 8.26
CA PRO A 193 0.25 -15.83 8.04
C PRO A 193 0.61 -17.26 7.60
N ASN A 194 -0.25 -18.23 7.91
CA ASN A 194 -0.12 -19.63 7.47
C ASN A 194 -0.03 -19.78 5.94
N SER A 195 -0.51 -18.79 5.18
CA SER A 195 -0.39 -18.73 3.73
C SER A 195 -0.25 -17.28 3.28
N GLY A 196 0.84 -16.96 2.57
CA GLY A 196 1.11 -15.62 2.05
C GLY A 196 2.54 -15.15 2.35
N ALA A 197 2.89 -13.96 1.85
CA ALA A 197 4.12 -13.31 2.23
C ALA A 197 3.95 -12.66 3.60
N GLY A 198 4.80 -13.02 4.57
CA GLY A 198 4.88 -12.32 5.84
C GLY A 198 5.47 -10.93 5.68
N ALA A 199 5.29 -10.08 6.69
CA ALA A 199 5.79 -8.72 6.70
C ALA A 199 6.13 -8.25 8.10
N VAL A 200 7.21 -7.48 8.24
CA VAL A 200 7.55 -6.82 9.50
C VAL A 200 6.60 -5.65 9.70
N LEU A 201 5.85 -5.65 10.79
CA LEU A 201 4.91 -4.59 11.14
C LEU A 201 5.64 -3.40 11.77
N ARG A 202 6.52 -3.69 12.74
CA ARG A 202 7.31 -2.67 13.42
C ARG A 202 8.56 -3.27 14.05
N THR A 203 9.63 -2.49 14.03
CA THR A 203 10.89 -2.78 14.71
C THR A 203 11.28 -1.61 15.61
N TRP A 204 11.85 -1.96 16.75
CA TRP A 204 12.48 -1.07 17.71
C TRP A 204 13.90 -1.56 17.99
N THR A 205 14.81 -0.60 18.13
CA THR A 205 16.24 -0.83 18.32
C THR A 205 16.68 -0.08 19.57
N SER A 206 17.52 -0.70 20.38
CA SER A 206 18.11 -0.08 21.58
C SER A 206 17.04 0.46 22.53
N LEU A 207 16.03 -0.38 22.81
CA LEU A 207 15.04 -0.13 23.86
C LEU A 207 15.69 -0.11 25.26
#